data_AF-A0A5E4WTA1-F1
#
_entry.id   AF-A0A5E4WTA1-F1
#
_cell.length_a   1.000
_cell.length_b   1.000
_cell.length_c   1.000
_cell.angle_alpha   90.00
_cell.angle_beta   90.00
_cell.angle_gamma   90.00
#
_symmetry.space_group_name_H-M   'P 1'
#
loop_
_entity.id
_entity.type
_entity.pdbx_description
1 polymer ?
#
loop_
_entity_poly.entity_id
_entity_poly.type
_entity_poly.pdbx_seq_one_letter_code
_entity_poly.pdbx_strand_id
1 'polypeptide(L)'
;MGDMGDYWRDVRPAMQEESRQKRASNRESSAKMLAAAGIAFEAKNEGAHLIVMANGRTVDFWPGTGLWIERGTSRQKRGVRRLIAELKNSARTAPQHQPHSKE
;
A
#
# COMPACT_ATOMS: atom_id res chain seq x y z
N MET A 1 29.59 37.15 0.76
CA MET A 1 28.29 36.46 0.95
C MET A 1 28.41 35.07 0.37
N GLY A 2 28.83 34.10 1.17
CA GLY A 2 29.03 32.72 0.73
C GLY A 2 28.80 31.81 1.93
N ASP A 3 27.54 31.58 2.27
CA ASP A 3 27.17 30.65 3.35
C ASP A 3 25.72 30.14 3.13
N MET A 4 25.45 29.65 1.92
CA MET A 4 24.26 28.82 1.67
C MET A 4 24.65 27.40 1.27
N GLY A 5 25.86 27.18 0.72
CA GLY A 5 26.30 25.85 0.28
C GLY A 5 26.59 24.87 1.42
N ASP A 6 27.07 25.35 2.57
CA ASP A 6 27.43 24.51 3.72
C ASP A 6 26.20 24.08 4.53
N TYR A 7 25.21 24.96 4.68
CA TYR A 7 23.94 24.62 5.33
C TYR A 7 23.29 23.40 4.65
N TRP A 8 23.26 23.35 3.31
CA TRP A 8 22.70 22.21 2.56
C TRP A 8 23.50 20.91 2.63
N ARG A 9 24.76 20.90 3.09
CA ARG A 9 25.53 19.64 3.21
C ARG A 9 25.11 18.81 4.41
N ASP A 10 24.78 19.45 5.53
CA ASP A 10 24.38 18.79 6.77
C ASP A 10 22.87 18.48 6.87
N VAL A 11 21.99 19.25 6.21
CA VAL A 11 20.54 18.94 6.26
C VAL A 11 20.15 17.72 5.40
N ARG A 12 20.89 17.46 4.31
CA ARG A 12 20.58 16.36 3.38
C ARG A 12 20.65 14.97 4.00
N PRO A 13 21.66 14.61 4.83
CA PRO A 13 21.68 13.30 5.49
C PRO A 13 20.60 13.15 6.55
N ALA A 14 20.38 14.16 7.41
CA ALA A 14 19.36 14.11 8.47
C ALA A 14 17.93 13.96 7.89
N MET A 15 17.60 14.75 6.86
CA MET A 15 16.29 14.70 6.21
C MET A 15 16.07 13.40 5.42
N GLN A 16 17.15 12.77 4.92
CA GLN A 16 17.10 11.45 4.29
C GLN A 16 16.84 10.34 5.31
N GLU A 17 17.44 10.42 6.49
CA GLU A 17 17.28 9.42 7.53
C GLU A 17 15.88 9.45 8.14
N GLU A 18 15.35 10.63 8.45
CA GLU A 18 13.96 10.80 8.88
C GLU A 18 12.97 10.33 7.81
N SER A 19 13.23 10.65 6.55
CA SER A 19 12.42 10.15 5.43
C SER A 19 12.46 8.63 5.31
N ARG A 20 13.60 7.99 5.59
CA ARG A 20 13.76 6.54 5.56
C ARG A 20 13.00 5.88 6.71
N GLN A 21 13.13 6.41 7.93
CA GLN A 21 12.40 5.92 9.11
C GLN A 21 10.89 6.07 8.94
N LYS A 22 10.42 7.22 8.43
CA LYS A 22 9.00 7.47 8.16
C LYS A 22 8.44 6.52 7.10
N ARG A 23 9.22 6.24 6.04
CA ARG A 23 8.83 5.23 5.04
C ARG A 23 8.78 3.83 5.63
N ALA A 24 9.73 3.45 6.49
CA ALA A 24 9.72 2.15 7.18
C ALA A 24 8.48 1.99 8.08
N SER A 25 8.19 3.00 8.91
CA SER A 25 6.99 3.01 9.76
C SER A 25 5.70 2.96 8.93
N ASN A 26 5.63 3.68 7.80
CA ASN A 26 4.48 3.59 6.88
C ASN A 26 4.32 2.21 6.23
N ARG A 27 5.41 1.50 5.92
CA ARG A 27 5.38 0.13 5.40
C ARG A 27 4.76 -0.82 6.41
N GLU A 28 5.24 -0.80 7.65
CA GLU A 28 4.70 -1.64 8.72
C GLU A 28 3.24 -1.33 9.04
N SER A 29 2.90 -0.04 9.17
CA SER A 29 1.54 0.39 9.51
C SER A 29 0.54 -0.01 8.42
N SER A 30 0.92 0.15 7.15
CA SER A 30 0.06 -0.23 6.03
C SER A 30 -0.09 -1.76 5.90
N ALA A 31 0.99 -2.51 6.09
CA ALA A 31 0.94 -3.98 6.10
C ALA A 31 0.06 -4.50 7.26
N LYS A 32 0.21 -3.92 8.46
CA LYS A 32 -0.66 -4.22 9.62
C LYS A 32 -2.13 -3.92 9.34
N MET A 33 -2.43 -2.79 8.69
CA MET A 33 -3.82 -2.46 8.31
C MET A 33 -4.41 -3.44 7.31
N LEU A 34 -3.63 -3.92 6.33
CA LEU A 34 -4.07 -4.94 5.38
C LEU A 34 -4.29 -6.29 6.08
N ALA A 35 -3.36 -6.71 6.94
CA ALA A 35 -3.48 -7.93 7.72
C ALA A 35 -4.68 -7.90 8.67
N ALA A 36 -4.88 -6.79 9.40
CA ALA A 36 -6.03 -6.59 10.28
C ALA A 36 -7.37 -6.56 9.52
N ALA A 37 -7.35 -6.18 8.25
CA ALA A 37 -8.51 -6.25 7.37
C ALA A 37 -8.76 -7.67 6.81
N GLY A 38 -7.91 -8.65 7.12
CA GLY A 38 -7.99 -10.03 6.60
C GLY A 38 -7.59 -10.16 5.14
N ILE A 39 -6.81 -9.21 4.61
CA ILE A 39 -6.45 -9.15 3.20
C ILE A 39 -5.10 -9.83 3.00
N ALA A 40 -5.05 -10.82 2.11
CA ALA A 40 -3.81 -11.48 1.72
C ALA A 40 -2.96 -10.54 0.85
N PHE A 41 -1.68 -10.42 1.19
CA PHE A 41 -0.71 -9.66 0.41
C PHE A 41 0.65 -10.33 0.44
N GLU A 42 1.38 -10.21 -0.65
CA GLU A 42 2.78 -10.60 -0.75
C GLU A 42 3.66 -9.36 -0.59
N ALA A 43 4.58 -9.38 0.36
CA ALA A 43 5.56 -8.31 0.53
C ALA A 43 6.79 -8.55 -0.36
N LYS A 44 7.14 -7.57 -1.19
CA LYS A 44 8.38 -7.51 -1.98
C LYS A 44 9.23 -6.31 -1.54
N ASN A 45 10.54 -6.40 -1.79
CA ASN A 45 11.51 -5.33 -1.49
C ASN A 45 11.37 -4.80 -0.05
N GLU A 46 11.39 -5.70 0.94
CA GLU A 46 11.28 -5.36 2.36
C GLU A 46 10.02 -4.52 2.68
N GLY A 47 8.89 -4.89 2.06
CA GLY A 47 7.61 -4.21 2.24
C GLY A 47 7.50 -2.85 1.55
N ALA A 48 8.48 -2.45 0.72
CA ALA A 48 8.36 -1.25 -0.12
C ALA A 48 7.28 -1.38 -1.19
N HIS A 49 7.00 -2.62 -1.59
CA HIS A 49 5.96 -2.97 -2.55
C HIS A 49 5.18 -4.17 -2.00
N LEU A 50 3.86 -4.03 -1.89
CA LEU A 50 2.95 -5.06 -1.43
C LEU A 50 2.03 -5.44 -2.59
N ILE A 51 2.04 -6.71 -2.99
CA ILE A 51 1.15 -7.24 -4.02
C ILE A 51 -0.07 -7.81 -3.30
N VAL A 52 -1.17 -7.09 -3.34
CA VAL A 52 -2.41 -7.45 -2.66
C VAL A 52 -3.26 -8.31 -3.58
N MET A 53 -3.65 -9.49 -3.13
CA MET A 53 -4.47 -10.43 -3.91
C MET A 53 -5.81 -10.62 -3.22
N ALA A 54 -6.90 -10.18 -3.86
CA ALA A 54 -8.23 -10.26 -3.29
C ALA A 54 -9.30 -10.40 -4.37
N ASN A 55 -10.25 -11.32 -4.19
CA ASN A 55 -11.38 -11.56 -5.10
C ASN A 55 -10.96 -11.77 -6.57
N GLY A 56 -9.86 -12.50 -6.81
CA GLY A 56 -9.32 -12.74 -8.15
C GLY A 56 -8.65 -11.52 -8.80
N ARG A 57 -8.53 -10.39 -8.09
CA ARG A 57 -7.80 -9.21 -8.55
C ARG A 57 -6.46 -9.12 -7.85
N THR A 58 -5.47 -8.60 -8.58
CA THR A 58 -4.13 -8.34 -8.06
C THR A 58 -3.89 -6.84 -8.08
N VAL A 59 -3.46 -6.26 -6.97
CA VAL A 59 -3.21 -4.83 -6.82
C VAL A 59 -1.79 -4.63 -6.32
N ASP A 60 -0.99 -3.90 -7.08
CA ASP A 60 0.34 -3.46 -6.67
C ASP A 60 0.19 -2.23 -5.78
N PHE A 61 0.65 -2.29 -4.53
CA PHE A 61 0.53 -1.22 -3.54
C PHE A 61 1.90 -0.82 -2.99
N TRP A 62 2.23 0.46 -3.10
CA TRP A 62 3.45 1.07 -2.58
C TRP A 62 3.14 1.84 -1.29
N PRO A 63 3.29 1.22 -0.10
CA PRO A 63 2.95 1.85 1.18
C PRO A 63 3.80 3.10 1.50
N GLY A 64 5.00 3.21 0.94
CA GLY A 64 5.85 4.39 1.12
C GLY A 64 5.24 5.68 0.56
N THR A 65 4.48 5.59 -0.53
CA THR A 65 3.81 6.75 -1.18
C THR A 65 2.29 6.68 -1.09
N GLY A 66 1.76 5.56 -0.59
CA GLY A 66 0.34 5.24 -0.56
C GLY A 66 -0.27 4.95 -1.93
N LEU A 67 0.53 4.86 -3.00
CA LEU A 67 0.07 4.59 -4.35
C LEU A 67 -0.35 3.13 -4.49
N TRP A 68 -1.45 2.84 -5.18
CA TRP A 68 -1.78 1.50 -5.62
C TRP A 68 -2.38 1.49 -7.02
N ILE A 69 -2.15 0.40 -7.73
CA ILE A 69 -2.59 0.20 -9.10
C ILE A 69 -3.14 -1.22 -9.21
N GLU A 70 -4.37 -1.34 -9.70
CA GLU A 70 -4.97 -2.65 -9.97
C GLU A 70 -4.42 -3.20 -11.29
N ARG A 71 -3.81 -4.39 -11.25
CA ARG A 71 -3.29 -5.06 -12.46
C ARG A 71 -4.43 -5.34 -13.42
N GLY A 72 -4.19 -5.04 -14.70
CA GLY A 72 -5.22 -5.06 -15.74
C GLY A 72 -5.96 -3.74 -15.90
N THR A 73 -5.67 -2.74 -15.06
CA THR A 73 -6.16 -1.36 -15.24
C THR A 73 -5.02 -0.36 -15.26
N SER A 74 -5.18 0.73 -16.01
CA SER A 74 -4.27 1.89 -15.91
C SER A 74 -4.68 2.89 -14.82
N ARG A 75 -5.54 2.48 -13.88
CA ARG A 75 -6.09 3.37 -12.86
C ARG A 75 -5.18 3.41 -11.64
N GLN A 76 -4.49 4.53 -11.47
CA GLN A 76 -3.70 4.80 -10.28
C GLN A 76 -4.57 5.41 -9.19
N LYS A 77 -4.55 4.82 -8.00
CA LYS A 77 -5.29 5.29 -6.83
C LYS A 77 -4.35 5.44 -5.65
N ARG A 78 -4.79 6.12 -4.60
CA ARG A 78 -3.97 6.40 -3.41
C ARG A 78 -4.72 6.13 -2.11
N GLY A 79 -3.94 5.76 -1.09
CA GLY A 79 -4.36 5.56 0.29
C GLY A 79 -4.74 4.11 0.60
N VAL A 80 -4.18 3.58 1.68
CA VAL A 80 -4.44 2.22 2.17
C VAL A 80 -5.89 2.01 2.63
N ARG A 81 -6.51 3.02 3.25
CA ARG A 81 -7.92 2.95 3.67
C ARG A 81 -8.87 2.80 2.49
N ARG A 82 -8.60 3.54 1.41
CA ARG A 82 -9.37 3.44 0.16
C ARG A 82 -9.16 2.10 -0.53
N LEU A 83 -7.92 1.60 -0.55
CA LEU A 83 -7.62 0.25 -1.03
C LEU A 83 -8.45 -0.80 -0.27
N ILE A 84 -8.40 -0.78 1.06
CA ILE A 84 -9.16 -1.72 1.90
C ILE A 84 -10.67 -1.60 1.64
N ALA A 85 -11.21 -0.38 1.54
CA ALA A 85 -12.62 -0.16 1.26
C ALA A 85 -13.02 -0.71 -0.11
N GLU A 86 -12.21 -0.50 -1.16
CA GLU A 86 -12.46 -1.02 -2.52
C GLU A 86 -12.40 -2.54 -2.58
N LEU A 87 -11.43 -3.15 -1.89
CA LEU A 87 -11.29 -4.60 -1.83
C LEU A 87 -12.47 -5.25 -1.07
N LYS A 88 -12.89 -4.63 0.04
CA LYS A 88 -14.08 -5.05 0.81
C LYS A 88 -15.39 -4.83 0.04
N ASN A 89 -15.52 -3.73 -0.68
CA ASN A 89 -16.70 -3.45 -1.49
C ASN A 89 -16.79 -4.41 -2.68
N SER A 90 -15.66 -4.67 -3.34
CA SER A 90 -15.59 -5.65 -4.43
C SER A 90 -15.94 -7.07 -3.94
N ALA A 91 -15.62 -7.43 -2.69
CA ALA A 91 -16.05 -8.70 -2.09
C ALA A 91 -17.60 -8.82 -1.99
N ARG A 92 -18.31 -7.69 -1.87
CA ARG A 92 -19.79 -7.68 -1.87
C ARG A 92 -20.38 -7.78 -3.28
N THR A 93 -19.65 -7.33 -4.30
CA THR A 93 -20.12 -7.27 -5.70
C THR A 93 -19.68 -8.47 -6.54
N ALA A 94 -18.67 -9.22 -6.12
CA ALA A 94 -18.36 -10.52 -6.72
C ALA A 94 -19.58 -11.44 -6.55
N PRO A 95 -19.99 -12.21 -7.57
CA PRO A 95 -21.07 -13.17 -7.43
C PRO A 95 -20.64 -14.18 -6.37
N GLN A 96 -21.22 -14.02 -5.20
CA GLN A 96 -21.14 -14.97 -4.13
C GLN A 96 -21.88 -16.18 -4.68
N HIS A 97 -21.11 -17.19 -5.10
CA HIS A 97 -21.61 -18.51 -5.38
C HIS A 97 -22.11 -19.05 -4.03
N GLN A 98 -23.31 -18.62 -3.61
CA GLN A 98 -24.08 -19.33 -2.62
C GLN A 98 -24.31 -20.72 -3.21
N PRO A 99 -23.83 -21.80 -2.59
CA PRO A 99 -24.45 -23.09 -2.85
C PRO A 99 -25.89 -22.92 -2.35
N HIS A 100 -26.82 -22.76 -3.28
CA HIS A 100 -28.23 -22.90 -2.99
C HIS A 100 -28.45 -24.37 -2.67
N SER A 101 -28.20 -24.77 -1.43
CA SER A 101 -28.67 -26.04 -0.90
C SER A 101 -30.18 -25.94 -0.84
N LYS A 102 -30.81 -26.53 -1.84
CA LYS A 102 -32.24 -26.78 -1.88
C LYS A 102 -32.49 -28.07 -1.13
N GLU A 103 -32.99 -27.97 0.09
CA GLU A 103 -33.67 -29.05 0.81
C GLU A 103 -34.92 -28.51 1.49
#